data_AF-A0A7L0C087-F1
#
_entry.id   AF-A0A7L0C087-F1
#
_cell.length_a   1.000
_cell.length_b   1.000
_cell.length_c   1.000
_cell.angle_alpha   90.00
_cell.angle_beta   90.00
_cell.angle_gamma   90.00
#
_symmetry.space_group_name_H-M   'P 1'
#
loop_
_entity.id
_entity.type
_entity.pdbx_description
1 polymer ?
#
loop_
_entity_poly.entity_id
_entity_poly.type
_entity_poly.pdbx_seq_one_letter_code
_entity_poly.pdbx_strand_id
1 'polypeptide(L)'
;RPSCGAAGNLAELAELDEEALLGGLRERFLRQQVYTDVGDILIAMNPFQPLPLCGREVSERYRRQETGTLPPHIFAVASRAYYGMLGRRGNRPQNQCIVI
;
A
#
# COMPACT_ATOMS: atom_id res chain seq x y z
N ARG A 1 -18.67 -10.49 -13.88
CA ARG A 1 -18.36 -9.14 -13.35
C ARG A 1 -17.11 -9.30 -12.50
N PRO A 2 -15.95 -8.74 -12.85
CA PRO A 2 -14.77 -8.91 -12.00
C PRO A 2 -15.01 -8.11 -10.72
N SER A 3 -14.67 -8.74 -9.59
CA SER A 3 -14.69 -8.13 -8.26
C SER A 3 -13.67 -6.99 -8.21
N CYS A 4 -14.15 -5.79 -8.52
CA CYS A 4 -13.44 -4.52 -8.50
C CYS A 4 -12.95 -4.28 -7.07
N GLY A 5 -11.63 -4.36 -6.83
CA GLY A 5 -10.98 -4.29 -5.51
C GLY A 5 -9.95 -5.39 -5.21
N ALA A 6 -9.82 -6.40 -6.08
CA ALA A 6 -8.86 -7.50 -5.89
C ALA A 6 -7.38 -7.05 -5.88
N ALA A 7 -7.05 -5.89 -6.47
CA ALA A 7 -5.68 -5.36 -6.56
C ALA A 7 -5.17 -4.65 -5.29
N GLY A 8 -6.00 -4.48 -4.26
CA GLY A 8 -5.60 -3.82 -3.01
C GLY A 8 -5.54 -2.29 -3.07
N ASN A 9 -5.82 -1.70 -4.22
CA ASN A 9 -5.94 -0.26 -4.43
C ASN A 9 -7.41 0.13 -4.63
N LEU A 10 -7.96 0.95 -3.74
CA LEU A 10 -9.36 1.40 -3.85
C LEU A 10 -9.53 2.53 -4.87
N ALA A 11 -8.46 3.16 -5.34
CA ALA A 11 -8.56 4.16 -6.42
C ALA A 11 -8.87 3.55 -7.79
N GLU A 12 -8.86 2.22 -7.91
CA GLU A 12 -9.23 1.49 -9.14
C GLU A 12 -10.72 1.13 -9.20
N LEU A 13 -11.50 1.56 -8.21
CA LEU A 13 -12.95 1.38 -8.21
C LEU A 13 -13.58 2.16 -9.37
N ALA A 14 -14.57 1.55 -10.03
CA ALA A 14 -15.27 2.16 -11.16
C ALA A 14 -16.00 3.45 -10.77
N GLU A 15 -16.55 3.49 -9.54
CA GLU A 15 -17.03 4.70 -8.91
C GLU A 15 -16.33 4.86 -7.56
N LEU A 16 -15.73 6.03 -7.36
CA LEU A 16 -15.01 6.38 -6.14
C LEU A 16 -15.83 7.43 -5.39
N ASP A 17 -16.72 6.96 -4.53
CA ASP A 17 -17.44 7.78 -3.56
C ASP A 17 -17.07 7.38 -2.12
N GLU A 18 -17.59 8.14 -1.15
CA GLU A 18 -17.34 7.90 0.26
C GLU A 18 -17.85 6.51 0.71
N GLU A 19 -19.02 6.08 0.22
CA GLU A 19 -19.64 4.82 0.62
C GLU A 19 -18.83 3.62 0.09
N ALA A 20 -18.38 3.67 -1.15
CA ALA A 20 -17.54 2.67 -1.78
C ALA A 20 -16.16 2.59 -1.10
N LEU A 21 -15.55 3.74 -0.78
CA LEU A 21 -14.27 3.79 -0.08
C LEU A 21 -14.39 3.18 1.34
N LEU A 22 -15.37 3.60 2.12
CA LEU A 22 -15.61 3.09 3.48
C LEU A 22 -15.99 1.61 3.46
N GLY A 23 -16.82 1.19 2.50
CA GLY A 23 -17.19 -0.21 2.30
C GLY A 23 -15.97 -1.08 1.99
N GLY A 24 -15.11 -0.64 1.08
CA GLY A 24 -13.87 -1.33 0.72
C GLY A 24 -12.89 -1.44 1.89
N LEU A 25 -12.69 -0.34 2.64
CA LEU A 25 -11.87 -0.35 3.85
C LEU A 25 -12.44 -1.32 4.89
N ARG A 26 -13.74 -1.28 5.16
CA ARG A 26 -14.40 -2.17 6.11
C ARG A 26 -14.22 -3.63 5.73
N GLU A 27 -14.47 -3.99 4.47
CA GLU A 27 -14.32 -5.38 3.99
C GLU A 27 -12.88 -5.88 4.15
N ARG A 28 -11.90 -5.06 3.77
CA ARG A 28 -10.48 -5.39 3.90
C ARG A 28 -10.05 -5.54 5.36
N PHE A 29 -10.52 -4.66 6.24
CA PHE A 29 -10.25 -4.75 7.67
C PHE A 29 -10.79 -6.05 8.27
N LEU A 30 -12.02 -6.44 7.92
CA LEU A 30 -12.63 -7.71 8.35
C LEU A 30 -11.84 -8.93 7.86
N ARG A 31 -11.12 -8.81 6.74
CA ARG A 31 -10.19 -9.83 6.21
C ARG A 31 -8.77 -9.70 6.77
N GLN A 32 -8.57 -8.90 7.82
CA GLN A 32 -7.26 -8.63 8.44
C GLN A 32 -6.23 -7.98 7.50
N GLN A 33 -6.70 -7.30 6.44
CA GLN A 33 -5.88 -6.54 5.52
C GLN A 33 -5.80 -5.09 6.01
N VAL A 34 -4.87 -4.82 6.91
CA VAL A 34 -4.73 -3.52 7.59
C VAL A 34 -4.16 -2.42 6.70
N TYR A 35 -3.53 -2.78 5.59
CA TYR A 35 -2.94 -1.86 4.62
C TYR A 35 -3.73 -1.86 3.32
N THR A 36 -4.06 -0.67 2.84
CA THR A 36 -4.85 -0.47 1.61
C THR A 36 -4.32 0.73 0.85
N ASP A 37 -3.99 0.55 -0.42
CA ASP A 37 -3.57 1.66 -1.27
C ASP A 37 -4.82 2.45 -1.71
N VAL A 38 -4.68 3.78 -1.78
CA VAL A 38 -5.66 4.68 -2.36
C VAL A 38 -4.90 5.67 -3.24
N GLY A 39 -4.67 5.28 -4.48
CA GLY A 39 -3.81 6.04 -5.39
C GLY A 39 -2.37 6.08 -4.85
N ASP A 40 -1.87 7.27 -4.56
CA ASP A 40 -0.49 7.45 -4.08
C ASP A 40 -0.33 7.32 -2.56
N ILE A 41 -1.44 7.36 -1.81
CA ILE A 41 -1.42 7.24 -0.34
C ILE A 41 -1.68 5.80 0.10
N LEU A 42 -1.22 5.47 1.31
CA LEU A 42 -1.49 4.20 1.97
C LEU A 42 -2.36 4.46 3.20
N ILE A 43 -3.50 3.79 3.28
CA ILE A 43 -4.35 3.77 4.48
C ILE A 43 -3.94 2.57 5.34
N ALA A 44 -3.58 2.85 6.59
CA ALA A 44 -3.29 1.85 7.61
C ALA A 44 -4.37 1.89 8.72
N MET A 45 -5.13 0.81 8.86
CA MET A 45 -6.14 0.67 9.93
C MET A 45 -5.56 -0.14 11.08
N ASN A 46 -5.58 0.43 12.29
CA ASN A 46 -5.06 -0.23 13.48
C ASN A 46 -6.00 -1.38 13.93
N PRO A 47 -5.53 -2.64 13.95
CA PRO A 47 -6.35 -3.78 14.38
C PRO A 47 -6.35 -3.96 15.92
N PHE A 48 -5.61 -3.13 16.66
CA PHE A 48 -5.42 -3.20 18.12
C PHE A 48 -4.91 -4.56 18.63
N GLN A 49 -4.19 -5.28 17.77
CA GLN A 49 -3.57 -6.56 18.09
C GLN A 49 -2.22 -6.69 17.39
N PRO A 50 -1.26 -7.45 17.96
CA PRO A 50 0.00 -7.71 17.29
C PRO A 50 -0.21 -8.53 16.01
N LEU A 51 0.40 -8.11 14.90
CA LEU A 51 0.41 -8.83 13.64
C LEU A 51 1.85 -9.07 13.16
N PRO A 52 2.21 -10.27 12.69
CA PRO A 52 3.57 -10.60 12.24
C PRO A 52 3.85 -10.10 10.80
N LEU A 53 3.53 -8.83 10.50
CA LEU A 53 3.60 -8.28 9.13
C LEU A 53 4.97 -7.67 8.80
N CYS A 54 5.69 -7.16 9.81
CA CYS A 54 6.94 -6.42 9.63
C CYS A 54 8.21 -7.28 9.80
N GLY A 55 8.15 -8.55 9.38
CA GLY A 55 9.30 -9.46 9.44
C GLY A 55 10.41 -9.10 8.46
N ARG A 56 11.65 -9.55 8.75
CA ARG A 56 12.83 -9.32 7.89
C ARG A 56 12.65 -9.86 6.48
N GLU A 57 12.08 -11.06 6.36
CA GLU A 57 11.82 -11.71 5.07
C GLU A 57 10.86 -10.88 4.21
N VAL A 58 9.81 -10.33 4.84
CA VAL A 58 8.84 -9.46 4.18
C VAL A 58 9.53 -8.18 3.69
N SER A 59 10.33 -7.53 4.54
CA SER A 59 11.10 -6.33 4.17
C SER A 59 12.01 -6.57 2.96
N GLU A 60 12.76 -7.67 2.94
CA GLU A 60 13.63 -8.01 1.81
C GLU A 60 12.83 -8.27 0.53
N ARG A 61 11.64 -8.86 0.63
CA ARG A 61 10.75 -9.07 -0.51
C ARG A 61 10.33 -7.75 -1.16
N TYR A 62 9.88 -6.78 -0.35
CA TYR A 62 9.48 -5.46 -0.85
C TYR A 62 10.65 -4.64 -1.39
N ARG A 63 11.85 -4.81 -0.83
CA ARG A 63 13.05 -4.15 -1.36
C ARG A 63 13.40 -4.63 -2.77
N ARG A 64 13.21 -5.91 -3.09
CA ARG A 64 13.68 -6.50 -4.36
C ARG A 64 12.68 -6.38 -5.50
N GLN A 65 11.40 -6.20 -5.22
CA GLN A 65 10.34 -6.22 -6.23
C GLN A 65 9.97 -4.83 -6.74
N GLU A 66 9.35 -4.80 -7.92
CA GLU A 66 8.79 -3.59 -8.50
C GLU A 66 7.58 -3.10 -7.70
N THR A 67 7.32 -1.79 -7.75
CA THR A 67 6.16 -1.22 -7.05
C THR A 67 4.89 -1.68 -7.76
N GLY A 68 3.89 -2.11 -6.98
CA GLY A 68 2.59 -2.58 -7.50
C GLY A 68 2.52 -4.08 -7.79
N THR A 69 3.62 -4.85 -7.68
CA THR A 69 3.57 -6.32 -7.83
C THR A 69 3.21 -7.05 -6.54
N LEU A 70 3.36 -6.38 -5.40
CA LEU A 70 3.06 -6.91 -4.08
C LEU A 70 1.84 -6.19 -3.49
N PRO A 71 1.15 -6.83 -2.53
CA PRO A 71 0.05 -6.18 -1.81
C PRO A 71 0.46 -4.85 -1.15
N PRO A 72 -0.51 -3.98 -0.83
CA PRO A 72 -0.26 -2.75 -0.09
C PRO A 72 0.47 -3.02 1.23
N HIS A 73 1.57 -2.30 1.48
CA HIS A 73 2.37 -2.46 2.69
C HIS A 73 3.25 -1.24 2.97
N ILE A 74 3.54 -0.96 4.24
CA ILE A 74 4.43 0.14 4.63
C ILE A 74 5.85 0.01 4.04
N PHE A 75 6.33 -1.23 3.85
CA PHE A 75 7.62 -1.48 3.18
C PHE A 75 7.62 -1.12 1.69
N ALA A 76 6.46 -1.14 1.02
CA ALA A 76 6.35 -0.65 -0.35
C ALA A 76 6.54 0.88 -0.37
N VAL A 77 5.90 1.60 0.57
CA VAL A 77 6.05 3.06 0.73
C VAL A 77 7.50 3.43 1.03
N ALA A 78 8.12 2.74 2.00
CA ALA A 78 9.53 2.95 2.35
C ALA A 78 10.47 2.69 1.16
N SER A 79 10.23 1.60 0.40
CA SER A 79 11.02 1.28 -0.78
C SER A 79 10.86 2.33 -1.89
N ARG A 80 9.64 2.83 -2.11
CA ARG A 80 9.37 3.90 -3.08
C ARG A 80 10.10 5.18 -2.72
N ALA A 81 10.01 5.62 -1.46
CA ALA A 81 10.76 6.78 -0.96
C ALA A 81 12.27 6.57 -1.09
N TYR A 82 12.80 5.41 -0.70
CA TYR A 82 14.23 5.12 -0.83
C TYR A 82 14.71 5.18 -2.29
N TYR A 83 13.96 4.60 -3.23
CA TYR A 83 14.33 4.63 -4.64
C TYR A 83 14.15 5.99 -5.30
N GLY A 84 13.17 6.79 -4.86
CA GLY A 84 13.02 8.19 -5.25
C GLY A 84 14.23 9.01 -4.81
N MET A 85 14.72 8.80 -3.59
CA MET A 85 15.92 9.45 -3.07
C MET A 85 17.16 9.14 -3.91
N LEU A 86 17.29 7.90 -4.38
CA LEU A 86 18.42 7.47 -5.20
C LEU A 86 18.31 7.82 -6.69
N GLY A 87 17.17 8.36 -7.15
CA GLY A 87 16.93 8.58 -8.57
C GLY A 87 16.95 7.29 -9.40
N ARG A 88 16.46 6.19 -8.81
CA ARG A 88 16.27 4.93 -9.55
C ARG A 88 14.91 4.94 -10.24
N ARG A 89 14.70 3.99 -11.17
CA ARG A 89 13.42 3.79 -11.89
C ARG A 89 12.99 5.00 -12.74
N GLY A 90 13.96 5.67 -13.37
CA GLY A 90 13.71 6.77 -14.32
C GLY A 90 13.53 8.16 -13.69
N ASN A 91 13.61 8.26 -12.36
CA ASN A 91 13.50 9.53 -11.64
C ASN A 91 14.87 10.18 -11.42
N ARG A 92 14.89 11.50 -11.24
CA ARG A 92 16.09 12.20 -10.74
C ARG A 92 16.20 12.00 -9.23
N PRO A 93 17.42 11.90 -8.67
CA PRO A 93 17.61 11.89 -7.22
C PRO A 93 17.02 13.15 -6.60
N GLN A 94 16.14 13.00 -5.61
CA GLN A 94 15.50 14.12 -4.91
C GLN A 94 15.23 13.77 -3.45
N ASN A 95 15.20 14.76 -2.56
CA ASN A 95 14.83 14.52 -1.17
C ASN A 95 13.40 13.96 -1.07
N GLN A 96 13.17 13.09 -0.08
CA GLN A 96 11.91 12.39 0.13
C GLN A 96 11.47 12.54 1.58
N CYS A 97 10.16 12.56 1.81
CA CYS A 97 9.56 12.55 3.13
C CYS A 97 8.40 11.55 3.16
N ILE A 98 8.14 10.99 4.33
CA ILE A 98 6.94 10.20 4.62
C ILE A 98 6.24 10.94 5.74
N VAL A 99 4.99 11.32 5.51
CA VAL A 99 4.12 11.95 6.50
C VAL A 99 3.09 10.92 6.91
N ILE A 100 2.90 10.77 8.23
CA ILE A 100 1.93 9.85 8.84
C ILE A 100 0.79 10.68 9.41
#